data_AF-A0A3C1BWE6-F1
#
_entry.id   AF-A0A3C1BWE6-F1
#
_cell.length_a   1.000
_cell.length_b   1.000
_cell.length_c   1.000
_cell.angle_alpha   90.00
_cell.angle_beta   90.00
_cell.angle_gamma   90.00
#
_symmetry.space_group_name_H-M   'P 1'
#
loop_
_entity.id
_entity.type
_entity.pdbx_description
1 polymer ?
#
loop_
_entity_poly.entity_id
_entity_poly.type
_entity_poly.pdbx_seq_one_letter_code
_entity_poly.pdbx_strand_id
1 'polypeptide(L)'
;MEKQQFKAESQRLLDLMINSIYTHREIFLREIISNASDAIDKLAYTALTDDKVGMSREDFAITITRDPEHRTLTVSDNGIGMNKAEMEENLGTIAKSGSLGFKQAMEK
;
A
#
# COMPACT_ATOMS: atom_id res chain seq x y z
N MET A 1 -3.59 -21.94 1.26
CA MET A 1 -3.79 -20.57 0.74
C MET A 1 -5.25 -20.42 0.39
N GLU A 2 -5.92 -19.43 0.97
CA GLU A 2 -7.31 -19.11 0.67
C GLU A 2 -7.35 -18.29 -0.63
N LYS A 3 -8.26 -18.62 -1.56
CA LYS A 3 -8.45 -17.86 -2.80
C LYS A 3 -9.71 -17.01 -2.65
N GLN A 4 -9.59 -15.71 -2.85
CA GLN A 4 -10.73 -14.80 -2.91
C GLN A 4 -10.84 -14.17 -4.30
N GLN A 5 -12.07 -14.00 -4.76
CA GLN A 5 -12.37 -13.39 -6.04
C GLN A 5 -12.55 -11.89 -5.87
N PHE A 6 -11.98 -11.09 -6.79
CA PHE A 6 -12.26 -9.67 -6.84
C PHE A 6 -13.75 -9.42 -7.04
N LYS A 7 -14.26 -8.33 -6.47
CA LYS A 7 -15.62 -7.87 -6.74
C LYS A 7 -15.74 -7.52 -8.23
N ALA A 8 -16.91 -7.75 -8.83
CA ALA A 8 -17.13 -7.58 -10.27
C ALA A 8 -16.75 -6.17 -10.79
N GLU A 9 -17.00 -5.13 -9.98
CA GLU A 9 -16.63 -3.75 -10.28
C GLU A 9 -15.10 -3.55 -10.32
N SER A 10 -14.38 -4.23 -9.42
CA SER A 10 -12.92 -4.20 -9.37
C SER A 10 -12.28 -4.85 -10.59
N GLN A 11 -12.80 -6.01 -11.02
CA GLN A 11 -12.29 -6.68 -12.22
C GLN A 11 -12.35 -5.78 -13.46
N ARG A 12 -13.48 -5.09 -13.67
CA ARG A 12 -13.67 -4.19 -14.81
C ARG A 12 -12.74 -2.98 -14.76
N LEU A 13 -12.44 -2.48 -13.57
CA LEU A 13 -11.56 -1.32 -13.38
C LEU A 13 -10.08 -1.70 -13.59
N LEU A 14 -9.67 -2.91 -13.20
CA LEU A 14 -8.35 -3.46 -13.54
C LEU A 14 -8.14 -3.52 -15.05
N ASP A 15 -9.12 -4.06 -15.78
CA ASP A 15 -9.03 -4.17 -17.24
C ASP A 15 -8.89 -2.79 -17.89
N LEU A 16 -9.61 -1.78 -17.40
CA LEU A 16 -9.48 -0.40 -17.89
C LEU A 16 -8.11 0.21 -17.55
N MET A 17 -7.67 0.07 -16.29
CA MET A 17 -6.40 0.62 -15.82
C MET A 17 -5.21 -0.01 -16.52
N ILE A 18 -5.21 -1.33 -16.71
CA ILE A 18 -4.14 -2.03 -17.44
C ILE A 18 -4.02 -1.46 -18.86
N ASN A 19 -5.14 -1.25 -19.55
CA ASN A 19 -5.15 -0.70 -20.89
C ASN A 19 -4.73 0.78 -20.96
N SER A 20 -4.96 1.59 -19.92
CA SER A 20 -4.56 3.01 -19.88
C SER A 20 -3.11 3.25 -19.42
N ILE A 21 -2.57 2.40 -18.53
CA ILE A 21 -1.21 2.50 -17.99
C ILE A 21 -0.15 2.09 -19.02
N TYR A 22 -0.52 1.42 -20.10
CA TYR A 22 0.44 0.99 -21.13
C TYR A 22 1.27 2.12 -21.76
N THR A 23 0.80 3.36 -21.68
CA THR A 23 1.53 4.55 -22.15
C THR A 23 2.64 4.98 -21.19
N HIS A 24 2.50 4.73 -19.90
CA HIS A 24 3.41 5.21 -18.83
C HIS A 24 3.63 4.12 -17.77
N ARG A 25 4.37 3.08 -18.16
CA ARG A 25 4.62 1.90 -17.31
C ARG A 25 5.39 2.24 -16.05
N GLU A 26 6.16 3.32 -16.03
CA GLU A 26 6.91 3.79 -14.85
C GLU A 26 6.01 4.21 -13.69
N ILE A 27 4.72 4.51 -13.94
CA ILE A 27 3.79 5.00 -12.91
C ILE A 27 3.58 3.99 -11.79
N PHE A 28 3.59 2.67 -12.05
CA PHE A 28 3.36 1.70 -10.98
C PHE A 28 4.36 1.87 -9.84
N LEU A 29 5.62 2.16 -10.15
CA LEU A 29 6.67 2.28 -9.15
C LEU A 29 6.45 3.54 -8.29
N ARG A 30 6.01 4.64 -8.92
CA ARG A 30 5.61 5.86 -8.21
C ARG A 30 4.47 5.57 -7.23
N GLU A 31 3.42 4.89 -7.68
CA GLU A 31 2.25 4.60 -6.84
C GLU A 31 2.61 3.68 -5.67
N ILE A 32 3.42 2.64 -5.90
CA ILE A 32 3.84 1.72 -4.83
C ILE A 32 4.73 2.45 -3.80
N ILE A 33 5.67 3.29 -4.24
CA ILE A 33 6.49 4.10 -3.32
C ILE A 33 5.63 5.09 -2.53
N SER A 34 4.63 5.71 -3.17
CA SER A 34 3.69 6.61 -2.49
C SER A 34 2.90 5.88 -1.40
N ASN A 35 2.43 4.66 -1.67
CA ASN A 35 1.72 3.84 -0.68
C ASN A 35 2.62 3.44 0.50
N ALA A 36 3.87 3.10 0.23
CA ALA A 36 4.87 2.80 1.26
C ALA A 36 5.16 4.02 2.16
N SER A 37 5.28 5.21 1.56
CA SER A 37 5.42 6.47 2.31
C SER A 37 4.21 6.73 3.21
N ASP A 38 2.99 6.59 2.68
CA ASP A 38 1.75 6.72 3.45
C ASP A 38 1.69 5.75 4.65
N ALA A 39 2.18 4.52 4.49
CA ALA A 39 2.20 3.51 5.55
C ALA A 39 3.19 3.88 6.67
N ILE A 40 4.36 4.43 6.29
CA ILE A 40 5.36 4.95 7.24
C ILE A 40 4.81 6.16 7.99
N ASP A 41 4.20 7.12 7.29
CA ASP A 41 3.66 8.33 7.91
C ASP A 41 2.56 7.99 8.92
N LYS A 42 1.69 7.02 8.63
CA LYS A 42 0.68 6.53 9.58
C LYS A 42 1.33 5.96 10.84
N LEU A 43 2.36 5.11 10.69
CA LEU A 43 3.04 4.52 11.85
C LEU A 43 3.78 5.57 12.67
N ALA A 44 4.46 6.51 12.00
CA ALA A 44 5.15 7.62 12.64
C ALA A 44 4.17 8.51 13.43
N TYR A 45 2.97 8.75 12.90
CA TYR A 45 1.93 9.47 13.62
C TYR A 45 1.42 8.69 14.84
N THR A 46 1.15 7.39 14.68
CA THR A 46 0.74 6.53 15.81
C THR A 46 1.78 6.53 16.92
N ALA A 47 3.07 6.52 16.59
CA ALA A 47 4.17 6.58 17.55
C ALA A 47 4.21 7.89 18.37
N LEU A 48 3.62 8.99 17.89
CA LEU A 48 3.46 10.22 18.68
C LEU A 48 2.41 10.09 19.78
N THR A 49 1.51 9.11 19.66
CA THR A 49 0.39 8.87 20.60
C THR A 49 0.51 7.60 21.41
N ASP A 50 1.38 6.66 21.00
CA ASP A 50 1.61 5.37 21.65
C ASP A 50 3.11 5.08 21.75
N ASP A 51 3.65 5.18 22.97
CA ASP A 51 5.07 4.95 23.28
C ASP A 51 5.54 3.51 22.99
N LYS A 52 4.63 2.58 22.64
CA LYS A 52 4.94 1.17 22.39
C LYS A 52 5.49 0.87 20.99
N VAL A 53 5.42 1.81 20.05
CA VAL A 53 5.90 1.58 18.67
C VAL A 53 7.42 1.34 18.65
N GLY A 54 8.18 1.97 19.56
CA GLY A 54 9.59 1.67 19.78
C GLY A 54 10.52 1.93 18.59
N MET A 55 10.06 2.68 17.57
CA MET A 55 10.82 3.04 16.38
C MET A 55 11.18 4.52 16.40
N SER A 56 12.43 4.83 16.07
CA SER A 56 12.91 6.17 15.80
C SER A 56 12.70 6.52 14.32
N ARG A 57 12.80 7.81 13.98
CA ARG A 57 12.64 8.27 12.59
C ARG A 57 13.68 7.68 11.64
N GLU A 58 14.84 7.30 12.17
CA GLU A 58 15.96 6.72 11.41
C GLU A 58 15.71 5.26 11.04
N ASP A 59 14.78 4.59 11.73
CA ASP A 59 14.45 3.19 11.48
C ASP A 59 13.52 3.02 10.27
N PHE A 60 12.78 4.06 9.89
CA PHE A 60 11.84 3.99 8.76
C PHE A 60 12.56 3.92 7.41
N ALA A 61 12.19 2.95 6.59
CA ALA A 61 12.83 2.71 5.31
C ALA A 61 11.87 2.14 4.27
N ILE A 62 12.07 2.54 3.02
CA ILE A 62 11.52 1.88 1.85
C ILE A 62 12.69 1.24 1.11
N THR A 63 12.70 -0.09 1.05
CA THR A 63 13.75 -0.87 0.39
C THR A 63 13.27 -1.34 -0.97
N ILE A 64 14.08 -1.10 -2.02
CA ILE A 64 13.81 -1.55 -3.38
C ILE A 64 14.90 -2.53 -3.79
N THR A 65 14.53 -3.77 -4.04
CA THR A 65 15.45 -4.85 -4.42
C THR A 65 15.06 -5.42 -5.77
N ARG A 66 16.04 -5.57 -6.67
CA ARG A 66 15.84 -6.20 -7.97
C ARG A 66 16.49 -7.57 -8.00
N ASP A 67 15.77 -8.55 -8.52
CA ASP A 67 16.27 -9.88 -8.84
C ASP A 67 16.15 -10.12 -10.36
N PRO A 68 17.24 -9.96 -11.12
CA PRO A 68 17.23 -10.19 -12.56
C PRO A 68 17.00 -11.66 -12.95
N GLU A 69 17.40 -12.61 -12.11
CA GLU A 69 17.29 -14.04 -12.40
C GLU A 69 15.84 -14.49 -12.37
N HIS A 70 15.11 -14.08 -11.32
CA HIS A 70 13.68 -14.38 -11.16
C HIS A 70 12.77 -13.34 -11.82
N ARG A 71 13.36 -12.28 -12.41
CA ARG A 71 12.65 -11.14 -13.03
C ARG A 71 11.67 -10.46 -12.07
N THR A 72 12.06 -10.33 -10.80
CA THR A 72 11.23 -9.69 -9.77
C THR A 72 11.81 -8.34 -9.36
N LEU A 73 10.90 -7.45 -8.98
CA LEU A 73 11.19 -6.19 -8.31
C LEU A 73 10.39 -6.18 -7.02
N THR A 74 11.07 -6.07 -5.90
CA THR A 74 10.47 -6.03 -4.56
C THR A 74 10.55 -4.61 -4.04
N VAL A 75 9.43 -4.07 -3.59
CA VAL A 75 9.35 -2.84 -2.80
C VAL A 75 8.82 -3.24 -1.43
N SER A 76 9.57 -2.93 -0.38
CA SER A 76 9.22 -3.25 1.00
C SER A 76 9.34 -2.02 1.88
N ASP A 77 8.33 -1.76 2.68
CA ASP A 77 8.38 -0.77 3.76
C ASP A 77 8.28 -1.46 5.13
N ASN A 78 8.58 -0.70 6.17
CA ASN A 78 8.35 -1.06 7.57
C ASN A 78 7.36 -0.09 8.23
N GLY A 79 6.34 0.33 7.47
CA GLY A 79 5.24 1.13 7.97
C GLY A 79 4.22 0.32 8.78
N ILE A 80 3.03 0.88 8.96
CA ILE A 80 1.99 0.33 9.84
C ILE A 80 1.46 -1.05 9.39
N GLY A 81 1.68 -1.41 8.12
CA GLY A 81 1.20 -2.66 7.54
C GLY A 81 -0.31 -2.73 7.39
N MET A 82 -0.81 -3.95 7.15
CA MET A 82 -2.24 -4.25 7.08
C MET A 82 -2.51 -5.59 7.74
N ASN A 83 -3.60 -5.68 8.51
CA ASN A 83 -4.13 -6.94 8.99
C ASN A 83 -4.96 -7.67 7.90
N LYS A 84 -5.43 -8.88 8.19
CA LYS A 84 -6.20 -9.70 7.22
C LYS A 84 -7.45 -8.98 6.68
N ALA A 85 -8.22 -8.35 7.57
CA ALA A 85 -9.46 -7.67 7.17
C ALA A 85 -9.15 -6.42 6.32
N GLU A 86 -8.11 -5.66 6.67
CA GLU A 86 -7.66 -4.50 5.89
C GLU A 86 -7.17 -4.91 4.49
N MET A 87 -6.48 -6.06 4.36
CA MET A 87 -6.09 -6.60 3.05
C MET A 87 -7.32 -6.95 2.21
N GLU A 88 -8.31 -7.65 2.77
CA GLU A 88 -9.55 -8.02 2.07
C GLU A 88 -10.33 -6.78 1.62
N GLU A 89 -10.39 -5.75 2.47
CA GLU A 89 -11.13 -4.52 2.21
C GLU A 89 -10.42 -3.61 1.21
N ASN A 90 -9.14 -3.30 1.45
CA ASN A 90 -8.39 -2.27 0.71
C ASN A 90 -7.78 -2.80 -0.59
N LEU A 91 -7.39 -4.09 -0.65
CA LEU A 91 -6.84 -4.70 -1.86
C LEU A 91 -7.90 -5.47 -2.64
N GLY A 92 -8.87 -6.09 -1.95
CA GLY A 92 -9.95 -6.87 -2.58
C GLY A 92 -11.07 -6.02 -3.19
N THR A 93 -11.14 -4.72 -2.86
CA THR A 93 -12.09 -3.76 -3.44
C THR A 93 -11.34 -2.57 -4.05
N ILE A 94 -11.42 -2.41 -5.36
CA ILE A 94 -10.80 -1.27 -6.03
C ILE A 94 -11.61 0.00 -5.74
N ALA A 95 -10.89 1.10 -5.47
CA ALA A 95 -11.39 2.43 -5.15
C ALA A 95 -11.84 2.68 -3.69
N LYS A 96 -11.45 1.84 -2.72
CA LYS A 96 -11.52 2.19 -1.29
C LYS A 96 -10.12 2.43 -0.73
N SER A 97 -9.74 3.69 -0.53
CA SER A 97 -8.42 4.04 0.03
C SER A 97 -8.48 4.06 1.56
N GLY A 98 -7.76 3.15 2.20
CA GLY A 98 -7.55 3.17 3.65
C GLY A 98 -6.85 4.44 4.13
N SER A 99 -6.02 5.09 3.30
CA SER A 99 -5.39 6.39 3.63
C SER A 99 -6.41 7.53 3.71
N LEU A 100 -7.42 7.55 2.82
CA LEU A 100 -8.50 8.52 2.89
C LEU A 100 -9.34 8.31 4.16
N GLY A 101 -9.66 7.06 4.49
CA GLY A 101 -10.38 6.72 5.71
C GLY A 101 -9.63 7.14 6.98
N PHE A 102 -8.31 6.92 7.02
CA PHE A 102 -7.46 7.36 8.13
C PHE A 102 -7.49 8.88 8.32
N LYS A 103 -7.34 9.67 7.25
CA LYS A 103 -7.42 11.15 7.32
C LYS A 103 -8.78 11.62 7.86
N GLN A 104 -9.88 11.05 7.39
CA GLN A 104 -11.23 11.41 7.86
C GLN A 104 -11.46 11.07 9.34
N ALA A 105 -10.88 9.96 9.83
CA ALA A 105 -10.95 9.60 11.24
C ALA A 105 -10.19 10.59 12.15
N MET A 106 -9.20 11.30 11.59
CA MET A 106 -8.35 12.24 12.31
C MET A 106 -8.89 13.68 12.32
N GLU A 107 -9.86 14.00 11.47
CA GLU A 107 -10.54 15.31 11.42
C GLU A 107 -11.76 15.40 12.35
N LYS A 108 -12.08 14.33 13.08
CA LYS A 108 -13.15 14.28 14.11
C LYS A 108 -12.57 14.39 15.51
#